data_AF-A0A970SPE3-F1
#
_entry.id   AF-A0A970SPE3-F1
#
_cell.length_a   1.000
_cell.length_b   1.000
_cell.length_c   1.000
_cell.angle_alpha   90.00
_cell.angle_beta   90.00
_cell.angle_gamma   90.00
#
_symmetry.space_group_name_H-M   'P 1'
#
loop_
_entity.id
_entity.type
_entity.pdbx_description
1 polymer ?
#
loop_
_entity_poly.entity_id
_entity_poly.type
_entity_poly.pdbx_seq_one_letter_code
_entity_poly.pdbx_strand_id
1 'polypeptide(L)'
;MNEDEMKETINNNDTLELLSAQEQITHLKTELENSQEEVHKNRDLYLRLLADVENMKKRSLREREEYIQFATMPVVKKILLVLDDLERALSMSADDQNYEALYKGVEMIHNSLQDLVKA
;
A
#
# COMPACT_ATOMS: atom_id res chain seq x y z
N MET A 1 0.02 -67.12 -46.10
CA MET A 1 -0.31 -65.68 -46.11
C MET A 1 -0.38 -65.26 -47.55
N ASN A 2 -1.56 -64.89 -48.02
CA ASN A 2 -1.74 -64.38 -49.38
C ASN A 2 -1.21 -62.94 -49.46
N GLU A 3 -0.75 -62.51 -50.63
CA GLU A 3 -0.23 -61.14 -50.85
C GLU A 3 -1.27 -60.05 -50.51
N ASP A 4 -2.55 -60.35 -50.66
CA ASP A 4 -3.66 -59.43 -50.33
C ASP A 4 -3.84 -59.22 -48.82
N GLU A 5 -3.66 -60.28 -48.00
CA GLU A 5 -3.76 -60.18 -46.53
C GLU A 5 -2.61 -59.35 -45.94
N MET A 6 -1.42 -59.44 -46.55
CA MET A 6 -0.24 -58.70 -46.10
C MET A 6 -0.33 -57.21 -46.46
N LYS A 7 -0.98 -56.84 -47.57
CA LYS A 7 -1.23 -55.43 -47.95
C LYS A 7 -2.31 -54.77 -47.10
N GLU A 8 -3.38 -55.48 -46.75
CA GLU A 8 -4.41 -54.96 -45.82
C GLU A 8 -3.86 -54.77 -44.40
N THR A 9 -2.99 -55.66 -43.94
CA THR A 9 -2.38 -55.56 -42.59
C THR A 9 -1.40 -54.39 -42.50
N ILE A 10 -0.63 -54.11 -43.57
CA ILE A 10 0.29 -52.96 -43.64
C ILE A 10 -0.48 -51.64 -43.72
N ASN A 11 -1.53 -51.56 -44.54
CA ASN A 11 -2.36 -50.35 -44.69
C ASN A 11 -3.14 -49.98 -43.41
N ASN A 12 -3.56 -50.99 -42.62
CA ASN A 12 -4.19 -50.78 -41.32
C ASN A 12 -3.20 -50.30 -40.24
N ASN A 13 -1.94 -50.70 -40.32
CA ASN A 13 -0.92 -50.29 -39.34
C ASN A 13 -0.49 -48.83 -39.55
N ASP A 14 -0.33 -48.41 -40.82
CA ASP A 14 0.00 -47.03 -41.18
C ASP A 14 -1.15 -46.05 -40.84
N THR A 15 -2.40 -46.48 -40.96
CA THR A 15 -3.57 -45.67 -40.55
C THR A 15 -3.71 -45.56 -39.03
N LEU A 16 -3.33 -46.59 -38.27
CA LEU A 16 -3.29 -46.54 -36.80
C LEU A 16 -2.20 -45.60 -36.27
N GLU A 17 -1.01 -45.59 -36.87
CA GLU A 17 0.07 -44.67 -36.51
C GLU A 17 -0.27 -43.20 -36.82
N LEU A 18 -0.90 -42.95 -37.97
CA LEU A 18 -1.40 -41.61 -38.34
C LEU A 18 -2.48 -41.09 -37.36
N LEU A 19 -3.39 -41.96 -36.92
CA LEU A 19 -4.43 -41.59 -35.95
C LEU A 19 -3.81 -41.24 -34.58
N SER A 20 -2.88 -42.06 -34.10
CA SER A 20 -2.14 -41.83 -32.85
C SER A 20 -1.31 -40.54 -32.89
N ALA A 21 -0.64 -40.27 -34.01
CA ALA A 21 0.12 -39.03 -34.18
C ALA A 21 -0.81 -37.79 -34.21
N GLN A 22 -1.98 -37.90 -34.84
CA GLN A 22 -2.97 -36.84 -34.88
C GLN A 22 -3.55 -36.54 -33.48
N GLU A 23 -3.83 -37.59 -32.69
CA GLU A 23 -4.28 -37.45 -31.29
C GLU A 23 -3.23 -36.76 -30.41
N GLN A 24 -1.96 -37.14 -30.53
CA GLN A 24 -0.87 -36.48 -29.81
C GLN A 24 -0.70 -35.01 -30.21
N ILE A 25 -0.83 -34.68 -31.50
CA ILE A 25 -0.78 -33.30 -31.98
C ILE A 25 -1.97 -32.50 -31.42
N THR A 26 -3.17 -33.09 -31.36
CA THR A 26 -4.33 -32.41 -30.76
C THR A 26 -4.13 -32.18 -29.27
N HIS A 27 -3.63 -33.17 -28.53
CA HIS A 27 -3.33 -33.04 -27.10
C HIS A 27 -2.31 -31.93 -26.83
N LEU A 28 -1.18 -31.93 -27.56
CA LEU A 28 -0.13 -30.91 -27.42
C LEU A 28 -0.63 -29.51 -27.78
N LYS A 29 -1.52 -29.38 -28.78
CA LYS A 29 -2.16 -28.08 -29.09
C LYS A 29 -3.04 -27.60 -27.95
N THR A 30 -3.83 -28.49 -27.34
CA THR A 30 -4.68 -28.13 -26.21
C THR A 30 -3.85 -27.74 -24.98
N GLU A 31 -2.76 -28.45 -24.68
CA GLU A 31 -1.85 -28.05 -23.60
C GLU A 31 -1.16 -26.71 -23.87
N LEU A 32 -0.78 -26.45 -25.13
CA LEU A 32 -0.19 -25.18 -25.53
C LEU A 32 -1.18 -24.02 -25.37
N GLU A 33 -2.43 -24.20 -25.80
CA GLU A 33 -3.49 -23.20 -25.62
C GLU A 33 -3.75 -22.93 -24.13
N ASN A 34 -3.87 -23.97 -23.32
CA ASN A 34 -4.06 -23.84 -21.86
C ASN A 34 -2.89 -23.08 -21.21
N SER A 35 -1.65 -23.41 -21.58
CA SER A 35 -0.44 -22.74 -21.07
C SER A 35 -0.40 -21.27 -21.49
N GLN A 36 -0.77 -20.95 -22.74
CA GLN A 36 -0.85 -19.58 -23.23
C GLN A 36 -1.93 -18.77 -22.49
N GLU A 37 -3.08 -19.39 -22.20
CA GLU A 37 -4.16 -18.76 -21.46
C GLU A 37 -3.74 -18.45 -20.01
N GLU A 38 -3.07 -19.38 -19.34
CA GLU A 38 -2.50 -19.18 -18.00
C GLU A 38 -1.43 -18.08 -17.99
N VAL A 39 -0.56 -18.02 -19.00
CA VAL A 39 0.42 -16.93 -19.15
C VAL A 39 -0.28 -15.59 -19.31
N HIS A 40 -1.34 -15.52 -20.11
CA HIS A 40 -2.11 -14.29 -20.30
C HIS A 40 -2.77 -13.85 -18.99
N LYS A 41 -3.45 -14.76 -18.28
CA LYS A 41 -4.09 -14.49 -16.98
C LYS A 41 -3.09 -13.97 -15.95
N ASN A 42 -1.93 -14.62 -15.85
CA ASN A 42 -0.87 -14.22 -14.92
C ASN A 42 -0.27 -12.85 -15.29
N ARG A 43 -0.12 -12.56 -16.59
CA ARG A 43 0.35 -11.25 -17.05
C ARG A 43 -0.64 -10.15 -16.71
N ASP A 44 -1.93 -10.37 -16.89
CA ASP A 44 -2.98 -9.42 -16.53
C ASP A 44 -3.01 -9.16 -15.03
N LEU A 45 -2.90 -10.22 -14.22
CA LEU A 45 -2.81 -10.11 -12.76
C LEU A 45 -1.58 -9.32 -12.33
N TYR A 46 -0.43 -9.60 -12.94
CA TYR A 46 0.82 -8.90 -12.67
C TYR A 46 0.73 -7.41 -12.99
N LEU A 47 0.16 -7.04 -14.14
CA LEU A 47 -0.02 -5.63 -14.51
C LEU A 47 -0.96 -4.90 -13.55
N ARG A 48 -2.03 -5.57 -13.11
CA ARG A 48 -2.92 -5.01 -12.08
C ARG A 48 -2.20 -4.81 -10.75
N LEU A 49 -1.46 -5.81 -10.29
CA LEU A 49 -0.69 -5.72 -9.06
C LEU A 49 0.34 -4.58 -9.12
N LEU A 50 0.99 -4.41 -10.27
CA LEU A 50 1.96 -3.33 -10.47
C LEU A 50 1.29 -1.95 -10.37
N ALA A 51 0.10 -1.80 -10.95
CA ALA A 51 -0.71 -0.59 -10.81
C ALA A 51 -1.16 -0.36 -9.36
N ASP A 52 -1.54 -1.40 -8.63
CA ASP A 52 -1.93 -1.31 -7.22
C ASP A 52 -0.75 -0.85 -6.35
N VAL A 53 0.45 -1.39 -6.59
CA VAL A 53 1.68 -0.98 -5.89
C VAL A 53 2.03 0.47 -6.18
N GLU A 54 1.91 0.92 -7.43
CA GLU A 54 2.16 2.31 -7.80
C GLU A 54 1.16 3.26 -7.12
N ASN A 55 -0.13 2.89 -7.10
CA ASN A 55 -1.17 3.62 -6.40
C ASN A 55 -0.91 3.69 -4.89
N MET A 56 -0.51 2.58 -4.27
CA MET A 56 -0.15 2.53 -2.85
C MET A 56 1.05 3.43 -2.54
N LYS A 57 2.10 3.42 -3.37
CA LYS A 57 3.27 4.29 -3.21
C LYS A 57 2.87 5.77 -3.27
N LYS A 58 2.07 6.15 -4.26
CA LYS A 58 1.58 7.53 -4.40
C LYS A 58 0.68 7.95 -3.24
N ARG A 59 -0.14 7.03 -2.71
CA ARG A 59 -0.95 7.28 -1.51
C ARG A 59 -0.09 7.46 -0.27
N SER A 60 0.85 6.56 -0.04
CA SER A 60 1.76 6.59 1.12
C SER A 60 2.61 7.86 1.15
N LEU A 61 3.07 8.34 -0.01
CA LEU A 61 3.79 9.62 -0.09
C LEU A 61 2.92 10.81 0.34
N ARG A 62 1.67 10.88 -0.14
CA ARG A 62 0.72 11.93 0.28
C ARG A 62 0.42 11.87 1.78
N GLU A 63 0.14 10.68 2.31
CA GLU A 63 -0.12 10.50 3.74
C GLU A 63 1.10 10.89 4.59
N ARG A 64 2.32 10.61 4.11
CA ARG A 64 3.56 11.04 4.76
C ARG A 64 3.74 12.56 4.72
N GLU A 65 3.46 13.21 3.59
CA GLU A 65 3.52 14.66 3.46
C GLU A 65 2.52 15.35 4.38
N GLU A 66 1.27 14.87 4.41
CA GLU A 66 0.24 15.35 5.33
C GLU A 66 0.66 15.13 6.78
N TYR A 67 1.20 13.95 7.11
CA TYR A 67 1.72 13.69 8.45
C TYR A 67 2.80 14.68 8.85
N ILE A 68 3.77 14.96 7.98
CA ILE A 68 4.84 15.94 8.26
C ILE A 68 4.25 17.35 8.42
N GLN A 69 3.29 17.72 7.57
CA GLN A 69 2.63 19.02 7.63
C GLN A 69 1.86 19.22 8.95
N PHE A 70 1.19 18.18 9.44
CA PHE A 70 0.34 18.26 10.64
C PHE A 70 1.03 17.77 11.92
N ALA A 71 2.21 17.16 11.85
CA ALA A 71 2.94 16.65 13.03
C ALA A 71 3.28 17.76 14.03
N THR A 72 3.51 18.98 13.57
CA THR A 72 3.83 20.13 14.42
C THR A 72 2.60 20.82 15.00
N MET A 73 1.41 20.59 14.43
CA MET A 73 0.17 21.26 14.81
C MET A 73 -0.21 21.08 16.30
N PRO A 74 -0.09 19.88 16.90
CA PRO A 74 -0.38 19.70 18.33
C PRO A 74 0.56 20.48 19.23
N VAL A 75 1.85 20.57 18.85
CA VAL A 75 2.87 21.32 19.61
C VAL A 75 2.57 22.81 19.55
N VAL A 76 2.31 23.35 18.35
CA VAL A 76 1.92 24.75 18.15
C VAL A 76 0.66 25.09 18.95
N LYS A 77 -0.35 24.22 18.93
CA LYS A 77 -1.59 24.41 19.69
C LYS A 77 -1.35 24.51 21.20
N LYS A 78 -0.47 23.66 21.75
CA LYS A 78 -0.10 23.73 23.17
C LYS A 78 0.66 25.01 23.51
N ILE A 79 1.54 25.48 22.61
CA ILE A 79 2.26 26.75 22.78
C ILE A 79 1.29 27.94 22.79
N LEU A 80 0.27 27.93 21.93
CA LEU A 80 -0.76 28.98 21.92
C LEU A 80 -1.51 29.08 23.26
N LEU A 81 -1.83 27.95 23.90
CA LEU A 81 -2.47 27.96 25.23
C LEU A 81 -1.59 28.61 26.29
N VAL A 82 -0.28 28.35 26.24
CA VAL A 82 0.69 28.97 27.16
C VAL A 82 0.79 30.49 26.92
N LEU A 83 0.68 30.92 25.66
CA LEU A 83 0.63 32.33 25.31
C LEU A 83 -0.65 33.00 25.86
N ASP A 84 -1.81 32.37 25.72
CA ASP A 84 -3.07 32.86 26.28
C ASP A 84 -3.01 33.00 27.81
N ASP A 85 -2.40 32.02 28.49
CA ASP A 85 -2.19 32.07 29.95
C ASP A 85 -1.29 33.24 30.36
N LEU A 86 -0.27 33.56 29.55
CA LEU A 86 0.64 34.68 29.77
C LEU A 86 -0.06 36.03 29.57
N GLU A 87 -0.88 36.18 28.53
CA GLU A 87 -1.70 37.38 28.34
C GLU A 87 -2.67 37.58 29.52
N ARG A 88 -3.28 36.49 30.02
CA ARG A 88 -4.14 36.52 31.22
C ARG A 88 -3.35 36.96 32.47
N ALA A 89 -2.16 36.44 32.69
CA ALA A 89 -1.34 36.84 33.84
C ALA A 89 -0.92 38.32 33.77
N LEU A 90 -0.57 38.82 32.58
CA LEU A 90 -0.19 40.22 32.38
C LEU A 90 -1.37 41.18 32.58
N SER A 91 -2.55 40.86 32.04
CA SER A 91 -3.75 41.69 32.23
C SER A 91 -4.17 41.80 33.70
N MET A 92 -4.10 40.71 34.48
CA MET A 92 -4.40 40.73 35.92
C MET A 92 -3.43 41.60 36.73
N SER A 93 -2.18 41.74 36.27
CA SER A 93 -1.18 42.57 36.95
C SER A 93 -1.34 44.08 36.71
N ALA A 94 -2.01 44.46 35.62
CA ALA A 94 -2.23 45.85 35.25
C ALA A 94 -3.27 46.54 36.16
N ASP A 95 -4.27 45.81 36.63
CA ASP A 95 -5.39 46.39 37.39
C ASP A 95 -5.17 46.41 38.91
N ASP A 96 -4.40 45.49 39.50
CA ASP A 96 -4.48 45.22 40.95
C ASP A 96 -3.17 45.39 41.74
N GLN A 97 -2.03 45.74 41.10
CA GLN A 97 -0.69 45.80 41.70
C GLN A 97 -0.34 44.60 42.61
N ASN A 98 -0.97 43.45 42.39
CA ASN A 98 -0.87 42.29 43.25
C ASN A 98 0.29 41.41 42.76
N TYR A 99 1.51 41.81 43.14
CA TYR A 99 2.75 41.16 42.73
C TYR A 99 2.81 39.66 43.10
N GLU A 100 2.15 39.24 44.19
CA GLU A 100 2.10 37.83 44.59
C GLU A 100 1.23 36.99 43.64
N ALA A 101 0.09 37.54 43.20
CA ALA A 101 -0.78 36.89 42.22
C ALA A 101 -0.10 36.80 40.84
N LEU A 102 0.61 37.85 40.43
CA LEU A 102 1.44 37.83 39.22
C LEU A 102 2.52 36.74 39.31
N TYR A 103 3.26 36.67 40.41
CA TYR A 103 4.33 35.68 40.59
C TYR A 103 3.79 34.25 40.49
N LYS A 104 2.67 33.95 41.16
CA LYS A 104 1.99 32.64 41.05
C LYS A 104 1.52 32.35 39.62
N GLY A 105 0.98 33.33 38.91
CA GLY A 105 0.58 33.18 37.50
C GLY A 105 1.77 32.83 36.59
N VAL A 106 2.90 33.53 36.75
CA VAL A 106 4.14 33.27 36.00
C VAL A 106 4.74 31.91 36.36
N GLU A 107 4.70 31.51 37.63
CA GLU A 107 5.14 30.19 38.09
C GLU A 107 4.32 29.05 37.46
N MET A 108 2.99 29.21 37.38
CA MET A 108 2.11 28.26 36.70
C MET A 108 2.45 28.14 35.21
N ILE A 109 2.69 29.26 34.52
CA ILE A 109 3.08 29.29 33.11
C ILE A 109 4.42 28.56 32.89
N HIS A 110 5.41 28.80 33.77
CA HIS A 110 6.70 28.14 33.71
C HIS A 110 6.57 26.62 33.86
N ASN A 111 5.74 26.15 34.79
CA ASN A 111 5.50 24.71 34.97
C ASN A 111 4.80 24.10 33.75
N SER A 112 3.76 24.77 33.22
CA SER A 112 3.09 24.35 31.98
C SER A 112 4.05 24.26 30.78
N LEU A 113 5.00 25.19 30.67
CA LEU A 113 6.01 25.17 29.62
C LEU A 113 7.03 24.05 29.82
N GLN A 114 7.46 23.79 31.06
CA GLN A 114 8.33 22.65 31.37
C GLN A 114 7.67 21.31 31.04
N ASP A 115 6.38 21.16 31.34
CA ASP A 115 5.63 19.95 31.02
C ASP A 115 5.43 19.77 29.51
N LEU A 116 5.29 20.88 28.77
CA LEU A 116 5.23 20.88 27.31
C LEU A 116 6.54 20.39 26.66
N VAL A 117 7.69 20.74 27.23
CA VAL A 117 9.02 20.36 26.71
C VAL A 117 9.43 18.95 27.12
N LYS A 118 8.94 18.43 28.25
CA LYS A 118 9.23 17.07 28.72
C LYS A 118 8.41 15.98 28.03
N ALA A 119 7.29 16.35 27.40
CA ALA A 119 6.37 15.46 26.68
C ALA A 119 6.82 15.23 25.22
#